data_AF-A0A919SAU4-F1
#
_entry.id   AF-A0A919SAU4-F1
#
_cell.length_a   1.000
_cell.length_b   1.000
_cell.length_c   1.000
_cell.angle_alpha   90.00
_cell.angle_beta   90.00
_cell.angle_gamma   90.00
#
_symmetry.space_group_name_H-M   'P 1'
#
loop_
_entity.id
_entity.type
_entity.pdbx_description
1 polymer ?
#
loop_
_entity_poly.entity_id
_entity_poly.type
_entity_poly.pdbx_seq_one_letter_code
_entity_poly.pdbx_strand_id
1 'polypeptide(L)'
;MNASDDGTMTADGRYLVVSGRRRQAADPAIPEPLRRELVSELTAARRLLGDDPDAARPRVRDAEVALAERGDPWWEPTPDGRRARLAAAMRALLRHRRPDATICPSDAARAVGGAEWRDLMGTAREVAAELATAGIIAVRQHGADVDVATAAGPVRLARGPDWSG
;
A
#
# COMPACT_ATOMS: atom_id res chain seq x y z
N MET A 1 -3.28 33.10 -5.43
CA MET A 1 -4.13 32.16 -6.18
C MET A 1 -3.20 31.29 -7.02
N ASN A 2 -2.79 30.13 -6.52
CA ASN A 2 -2.06 29.16 -7.36
C ASN A 2 -3.10 28.36 -8.13
N ALA A 3 -3.00 28.36 -9.46
CA ALA A 3 -3.75 27.45 -10.30
C ALA A 3 -3.45 26.02 -9.82
N SER A 4 -4.48 25.28 -9.43
CA SER A 4 -4.38 23.85 -9.18
C SER A 4 -3.77 23.23 -10.43
N ASP A 5 -2.59 22.62 -10.30
CA ASP A 5 -1.90 21.88 -11.37
C ASP A 5 -2.64 20.54 -11.58
N ASP A 6 -3.92 20.64 -11.94
CA ASP A 6 -4.81 19.52 -12.19
C ASP A 6 -4.37 18.90 -13.52
N GLY A 7 -3.45 17.93 -13.42
CA GLY A 7 -2.86 17.27 -14.57
C GLY A 7 -3.90 16.64 -15.50
N THR A 8 -3.52 16.46 -16.77
CA THR A 8 -4.39 15.82 -17.77
C THR A 8 -4.09 14.33 -17.86
N MET A 9 -5.14 13.50 -17.83
CA MET A 9 -5.01 12.06 -18.01
C MET A 9 -4.77 11.72 -19.50
N THR A 10 -3.90 10.75 -19.79
CA THR A 10 -3.74 10.22 -21.15
C THR A 10 -4.98 9.46 -21.61
N ALA A 11 -5.20 9.35 -22.92
CA ALA A 11 -6.38 8.68 -23.49
C ALA A 11 -6.52 7.21 -23.05
N ASP A 12 -5.39 6.53 -22.82
CA ASP A 12 -5.34 5.16 -22.30
C ASP A 12 -5.51 5.05 -20.78
N GLY A 13 -5.64 6.19 -20.07
CA GLY A 13 -5.78 6.26 -18.61
C GLY A 13 -4.53 5.86 -17.83
N ARG A 14 -3.41 5.55 -18.50
CA ARG A 14 -2.22 4.98 -17.86
C ARG A 14 -1.35 6.04 -17.18
N TYR A 15 -1.49 7.30 -17.56
CA TYR A 15 -0.61 8.35 -17.07
C TYR A 15 -1.33 9.68 -16.84
N LEU A 16 -0.89 10.37 -15.79
CA LEU A 16 -1.22 11.76 -15.50
C LEU A 16 -0.07 12.65 -15.98
N VAL A 17 -0.38 13.67 -16.79
CA VAL A 17 0.58 14.66 -17.27
C VAL A 17 0.41 15.94 -16.45
N VAL A 18 1.43 16.27 -15.65
CA VAL A 18 1.45 17.45 -14.76
C VAL A 18 2.65 18.31 -15.14
N SER A 19 2.43 19.59 -15.47
CA SER A 19 3.51 20.50 -15.90
C SER A 19 4.43 19.88 -17.00
N GLY A 20 3.84 19.21 -18.00
CA GLY A 20 4.55 18.53 -19.10
C GLY A 20 5.28 17.24 -18.71
N ARG A 21 5.28 16.83 -17.43
CA ARG A 21 5.89 15.59 -16.96
C ARG A 21 4.84 14.49 -16.86
N ARG A 22 5.11 13.36 -17.51
CA ARG A 22 4.28 12.15 -17.46
C ARG A 22 4.60 11.35 -16.19
N ARG A 23 3.58 11.04 -15.40
CA ARG A 23 3.66 10.16 -14.23
C ARG A 23 2.65 9.04 -14.38
N GLN A 24 2.98 7.85 -13.90
CA GLN A 24 2.04 6.73 -13.89
C GLN A 24 0.80 7.12 -13.07
N ALA A 25 -0.38 6.89 -13.64
CA ALA A 25 -1.64 7.13 -12.94
C ALA A 25 -1.87 6.02 -11.90
N ALA A 26 -2.58 6.35 -10.82
CA ALA A 26 -2.95 5.35 -9.83
C ALA A 26 -3.78 4.23 -10.46
N ASP A 27 -3.53 2.98 -10.06
CA ASP A 27 -4.21 1.80 -10.58
C ASP A 27 -5.72 1.94 -10.39
N PRO A 28 -6.54 1.97 -11.46
CA PRO A 28 -7.98 2.18 -11.37
C PRO A 28 -8.70 0.99 -10.73
N ALA A 29 -8.08 -0.19 -10.65
CA ALA A 29 -8.69 -1.40 -10.08
C ALA A 29 -8.70 -1.42 -8.53
N ILE A 30 -8.01 -0.48 -7.87
CA ILE A 30 -8.04 -0.34 -6.40
C ILE A 30 -9.48 0.03 -5.97
N PRO A 31 -10.10 -0.77 -5.08
CA PRO A 31 -11.43 -0.44 -4.56
C PRO A 31 -11.45 0.92 -3.86
N GLU A 32 -12.51 1.70 -4.13
CA GLU A 32 -12.60 3.10 -3.68
C GLU A 32 -12.35 3.32 -2.18
N PRO A 33 -12.83 2.47 -1.24
CA PRO A 33 -12.48 2.62 0.17
C PRO A 33 -10.97 2.55 0.43
N LEU A 34 -10.28 1.58 -0.17
CA LEU A 34 -8.84 1.41 -0.01
C LEU A 34 -8.06 2.53 -0.71
N ARG A 35 -8.52 2.97 -1.89
CA ARG A 35 -7.94 4.12 -2.59
C ARG A 35 -7.96 5.37 -1.71
N ARG A 36 -9.10 5.67 -1.08
CA ARG A 36 -9.22 6.84 -0.19
C ARG A 36 -8.29 6.76 1.01
N GLU A 37 -8.16 5.60 1.64
CA GLU A 37 -7.20 5.38 2.74
C GLU A 37 -5.75 5.65 2.28
N LEU A 38 -5.35 5.09 1.12
CA LEU A 38 -4.00 5.24 0.57
C LEU A 38 -3.69 6.69 0.14
N VAL A 39 -4.64 7.38 -0.51
CA VAL A 39 -4.50 8.80 -0.87
C VAL A 39 -4.43 9.68 0.38
N SER A 40 -5.19 9.35 1.41
CA SER A 40 -5.15 10.06 2.69
C SER A 40 -3.79 9.90 3.37
N GLU A 41 -3.24 8.68 3.40
CA GLU A 41 -1.87 8.46 3.90
C GLU A 41 -0.82 9.20 3.07
N LEU A 42 -0.90 9.15 1.73
CA LEU A 42 0.01 9.90 0.87
C LEU A 42 -0.02 11.40 1.16
N THR A 43 -1.21 11.95 1.37
CA THR A 43 -1.40 13.37 1.72
C THR A 43 -0.80 13.69 3.09
N ALA A 44 -1.05 12.84 4.10
CA ALA A 44 -0.47 13.01 5.43
C ALA A 44 1.07 12.93 5.40
N ALA A 45 1.63 11.94 4.71
CA ALA A 45 3.07 11.76 4.53
C ALA A 45 3.71 12.96 3.81
N ARG A 46 3.07 13.49 2.76
CA ARG A 46 3.57 14.68 2.04
C ARG A 46 3.56 15.94 2.90
N ARG A 47 2.62 16.09 3.85
CA ARG A 47 2.61 17.20 4.81
C ARG A 47 3.78 17.11 5.78
N LEU A 48 4.12 15.90 6.22
CA LEU A 48 5.25 15.65 7.14
C LEU A 48 6.61 15.98 6.51
N LEU A 49 6.74 16.03 5.18
CA LEU A 49 8.00 16.36 4.50
C LEU A 49 8.59 17.71 4.93
N GLY A 50 7.78 18.66 5.40
CA GLY A 50 8.27 19.94 5.90
C GLY A 50 8.92 19.86 7.28
N ASP A 51 8.52 18.88 8.09
CA ASP A 51 8.92 18.76 9.49
C ASP A 51 9.96 17.66 9.69
N ASP A 52 9.73 16.48 9.11
CA ASP A 52 10.60 15.32 9.21
C ASP A 52 10.68 14.59 7.84
N PRO A 53 11.58 15.06 6.95
CA PRO A 53 11.75 14.46 5.63
C PRO A 53 12.15 12.99 5.67
N ASP A 54 12.94 12.58 6.67
CA ASP A 54 13.49 11.23 6.74
C ASP A 54 12.43 10.23 7.18
N ALA A 55 11.55 10.59 8.11
CA ALA A 55 10.34 9.81 8.41
C ALA A 55 9.31 9.86 7.28
N ALA A 56 9.17 11.00 6.58
CA ALA A 56 8.14 11.17 5.56
C ALA A 56 8.44 10.43 4.25
N ARG A 57 9.69 10.41 3.78
CA ARG A 57 10.06 9.84 2.46
C ARG A 57 9.66 8.36 2.29
N PRO A 58 9.93 7.46 3.25
CA PRO A 58 9.48 6.07 3.16
C PRO A 58 7.95 5.94 3.08
N ARG A 59 7.22 6.78 3.82
CA ARG A 59 5.74 6.79 3.83
C ARG A 59 5.16 7.21 2.50
N VAL A 60 5.71 8.29 1.92
CA VAL A 60 5.34 8.75 0.57
C VAL A 60 5.62 7.64 -0.44
N ARG A 61 6.81 7.02 -0.38
CA ARG A 61 7.18 5.94 -1.29
C ARG A 61 6.23 4.75 -1.18
N ASP A 62 5.89 4.33 0.03
CA ASP A 62 4.96 3.21 0.25
C ASP A 62 3.58 3.53 -0.30
N ALA A 63 3.03 4.71 -0.03
CA ALA A 63 1.71 5.08 -0.53
C ALA A 63 1.68 5.22 -2.07
N GLU A 64 2.71 5.81 -2.68
CA GLU A 64 2.83 5.90 -4.15
C GLU A 64 2.97 4.51 -4.79
N VAL A 65 3.74 3.59 -4.19
CA VAL A 65 3.86 2.21 -4.69
C VAL A 65 2.56 1.45 -4.51
N ALA A 66 1.88 1.57 -3.36
CA ALA A 66 0.59 0.94 -3.10
C ALA A 66 -0.48 1.39 -4.12
N LEU A 67 -0.51 2.68 -4.45
CA LEU A 67 -1.37 3.26 -5.49
C LEU A 67 -0.95 2.89 -6.92
N ALA A 68 0.22 2.27 -7.09
CA ALA A 68 0.87 2.05 -8.39
C ALA A 68 1.16 3.35 -9.15
N GLU A 69 1.48 4.44 -8.47
CA GLU A 69 2.05 5.65 -9.09
C GLU A 69 3.57 5.51 -9.29
N ARG A 70 4.17 4.46 -8.70
CA ARG A 70 5.59 4.13 -8.73
C ARG A 70 5.81 2.61 -8.74
N GLY A 71 6.96 2.20 -9.28
CA GLY A 71 7.33 0.79 -9.42
C GLY A 71 6.90 0.28 -10.78
N ASP A 72 6.57 -1.01 -10.85
CA ASP A 72 6.11 -1.61 -12.10
C ASP A 72 4.76 -1.01 -12.54
N PRO A 73 4.56 -0.83 -13.85
CA PRO A 73 3.29 -0.40 -14.41
C PRO A 73 2.16 -1.36 -14.06
N TRP A 74 1.01 -0.85 -13.59
CA TRP A 74 -0.13 -1.71 -13.23
C TRP A 74 -0.76 -2.43 -14.43
N TRP A 75 -0.52 -1.97 -15.65
CA TRP A 75 -0.95 -2.63 -16.89
C TRP A 75 0.03 -3.72 -17.37
N GLU A 76 1.23 -3.81 -16.80
CA GLU A 76 2.25 -4.84 -17.09
C GLU A 76 2.91 -5.31 -15.76
N PRO A 77 2.13 -5.86 -14.82
CA PRO A 77 2.65 -6.18 -13.49
C PRO A 77 3.54 -7.43 -13.51
N THR A 78 4.70 -7.36 -12.84
CA THR A 78 5.56 -8.52 -12.61
C THR A 78 5.26 -9.18 -11.24
N PRO A 79 5.66 -10.45 -11.02
CA PRO A 79 5.56 -11.07 -9.71
C PRO A 79 6.23 -10.24 -8.60
N ASP A 80 7.46 -9.79 -8.81
CA ASP A 80 8.21 -8.98 -7.83
C ASP A 80 7.56 -7.62 -7.60
N GLY A 81 7.06 -6.98 -8.66
CA GLY A 81 6.29 -5.74 -8.58
C GLY A 81 5.02 -5.90 -7.73
N ARG A 82 4.30 -7.02 -7.87
CA ARG A 82 3.13 -7.32 -7.03
C ARG A 82 3.51 -7.52 -5.57
N ARG A 83 4.61 -8.23 -5.28
CA ARG A 83 5.11 -8.40 -3.91
C ARG A 83 5.48 -7.06 -3.28
N ALA A 84 6.20 -6.20 -4.00
CA ALA A 84 6.54 -4.86 -3.54
C ALA A 84 5.29 -4.00 -3.27
N ARG A 85 4.30 -4.05 -4.18
CA ARG A 85 3.00 -3.37 -3.99
C ARG A 85 2.23 -3.89 -2.78
N LEU A 86 2.22 -5.20 -2.53
CA LEU A 86 1.56 -5.80 -1.36
C LEU A 86 2.19 -5.30 -0.06
N ALA A 87 3.53 -5.33 0.02
CA ALA A 87 4.25 -4.89 1.21
C ALA A 87 4.01 -3.39 1.49
N ALA A 88 4.06 -2.57 0.43
CA ALA A 88 3.78 -1.14 0.51
C ALA A 88 2.33 -0.85 0.94
N ALA A 89 1.35 -1.57 0.38
CA ALA A 89 -0.06 -1.44 0.75
C ALA A 89 -0.30 -1.81 2.21
N MET A 90 0.32 -2.88 2.72
CA MET A 90 0.20 -3.26 4.13
C MET A 90 0.70 -2.16 5.05
N ARG A 91 1.90 -1.62 4.79
CA ARG A 91 2.47 -0.52 5.59
C ARG A 91 1.63 0.75 5.48
N ALA A 92 1.25 1.16 4.27
CA ALA A 92 0.47 2.39 4.06
C ALA A 92 -0.91 2.34 4.72
N LEU A 93 -1.65 1.23 4.59
CA LEU A 93 -2.95 1.06 5.24
C LEU A 93 -2.84 1.04 6.76
N LEU A 94 -1.82 0.38 7.32
CA LEU A 94 -1.57 0.36 8.76
C LEU A 94 -1.13 1.73 9.30
N ARG A 95 -0.43 2.57 8.52
CA ARG A 95 -0.11 3.96 8.88
C ARG A 95 -1.35 4.85 8.90
N HIS A 96 -2.21 4.71 7.89
CA HIS A 96 -3.45 5.48 7.80
C HIS A 96 -4.39 5.23 8.99
N ARG A 97 -4.57 3.95 9.33
CA ARG A 97 -5.48 3.55 10.40
C ARG A 97 -4.90 3.88 11.78
N ARG A 98 -5.77 3.89 12.80
CA ARG A 98 -5.36 4.13 14.21
C ARG A 98 -4.26 3.16 14.63
N PRO A 99 -3.38 3.52 15.58
CA PRO A 99 -2.26 2.67 15.98
C PRO A 99 -2.63 1.25 16.45
N ASP A 100 -3.81 1.09 17.05
CA ASP A 100 -4.38 -0.17 17.54
C ASP A 100 -5.26 -0.90 16.50
N ALA A 101 -5.55 -0.25 15.38
CA ALA A 101 -6.33 -0.84 14.31
C ALA A 101 -5.53 -1.89 13.55
N THR A 102 -6.26 -2.76 12.87
CA THR A 102 -5.69 -3.84 12.07
C THR A 102 -6.21 -3.82 10.64
N ILE A 103 -5.48 -4.47 9.74
CA ILE A 103 -5.95 -4.84 8.40
C ILE A 103 -6.02 -6.36 8.30
N CYS A 104 -6.43 -6.91 7.16
CA CYS A 104 -6.18 -8.32 6.83
C CYS A 104 -5.37 -8.43 5.54
N PRO A 105 -4.75 -9.59 5.23
CA PRO A 105 -4.02 -9.79 3.97
C PRO A 105 -4.87 -9.47 2.73
N SER A 106 -6.19 -9.68 2.81
CA SER A 106 -7.11 -9.36 1.71
C SER A 106 -7.34 -7.88 1.47
N ASP A 107 -7.05 -7.00 2.43
CA ASP A 107 -7.06 -5.54 2.17
C ASP A 107 -5.94 -5.19 1.17
N ALA A 108 -4.71 -5.66 1.43
CA ALA A 108 -3.57 -5.46 0.54
C ALA A 108 -3.78 -6.15 -0.81
N ALA A 109 -4.25 -7.40 -0.83
CA ALA A 109 -4.48 -8.10 -2.10
C ALA A 109 -5.56 -7.44 -2.96
N ARG A 110 -6.63 -6.92 -2.37
CA ARG A 110 -7.65 -6.16 -3.11
C ARG A 110 -7.07 -4.88 -3.72
N ALA A 111 -6.15 -4.21 -3.03
CA ALA A 111 -5.47 -3.04 -3.56
C ALA A 111 -4.49 -3.37 -4.71
N VAL A 112 -4.00 -4.61 -4.83
CA VAL A 112 -2.97 -4.97 -5.83
C VAL A 112 -3.52 -5.84 -6.96
N GLY A 113 -4.51 -6.68 -6.70
CA GLY A 113 -5.01 -7.69 -7.63
C GLY A 113 -6.31 -7.34 -8.34
N GLY A 114 -7.00 -6.26 -7.97
CA GLY A 114 -8.26 -5.88 -8.60
C GLY A 114 -9.29 -7.02 -8.56
N ALA A 115 -9.85 -7.40 -9.71
CA ALA A 115 -10.79 -8.52 -9.83
C ALA A 115 -10.17 -9.87 -9.42
N GLU A 116 -8.89 -10.07 -9.71
CA GLU A 116 -8.13 -11.31 -9.47
C GLU A 116 -7.43 -11.33 -8.11
N TRP A 117 -7.87 -10.51 -7.15
CA TRP A 117 -7.20 -10.39 -5.84
C TRP A 117 -7.12 -11.71 -5.07
N ARG A 118 -8.02 -12.66 -5.34
CA ARG A 118 -8.03 -13.97 -4.66
C ARG A 118 -6.77 -14.77 -4.98
N ASP A 119 -6.27 -14.69 -6.20
CA ASP A 119 -5.07 -15.41 -6.63
C ASP A 119 -3.82 -14.88 -5.93
N LEU A 120 -3.85 -13.62 -5.48
CA LEU A 120 -2.79 -13.01 -4.69
C LEU A 120 -2.84 -13.35 -3.20
N MET A 121 -3.82 -14.13 -2.72
CA MET A 121 -3.91 -14.47 -1.29
C MET A 121 -2.68 -15.22 -0.76
N GLY A 122 -2.13 -16.17 -1.53
CA GLY A 122 -0.90 -16.87 -1.18
C GLY A 122 0.26 -15.90 -0.99
N THR A 123 0.52 -15.11 -2.04
CA THR A 123 1.59 -14.09 -2.03
C THR A 123 1.39 -13.03 -0.96
N ALA A 124 0.16 -12.60 -0.68
CA ALA A 124 -0.13 -11.65 0.39
C ALA A 124 0.21 -12.24 1.77
N ARG A 125 -0.06 -13.53 2.00
CA ARG A 125 0.35 -14.19 3.25
C ARG A 125 1.85 -14.33 3.36
N GLU A 126 2.54 -14.69 2.28
CA GLU A 126 4.01 -14.76 2.24
C GLU A 126 4.65 -13.41 2.57
N VAL A 127 4.18 -12.33 1.92
CA VAL A 127 4.66 -10.97 2.19
C VAL A 127 4.36 -10.54 3.63
N ALA A 128 3.20 -10.91 4.18
CA ALA A 128 2.91 -10.65 5.57
C ALA A 128 3.86 -11.41 6.51
N ALA A 129 4.22 -12.66 6.18
CA ALA A 129 5.16 -13.46 6.96
C ALA A 129 6.55 -12.82 6.97
N GLU A 130 7.02 -12.34 5.81
CA GLU A 130 8.30 -11.64 5.67
C GLU A 130 8.34 -10.37 6.50
N LEU A 131 7.29 -9.53 6.41
CA LEU A 131 7.20 -8.31 7.21
C LEU A 131 7.08 -8.60 8.71
N ALA A 132 6.43 -9.70 9.10
CA ALA A 132 6.34 -10.11 10.49
C ALA A 132 7.66 -10.63 11.03
N THR A 133 8.39 -11.43 10.24
CA THR A 133 9.74 -11.89 10.55
C THR A 133 10.70 -10.73 10.73
N ALA A 134 10.54 -9.66 9.94
CA ALA A 134 11.32 -8.43 10.06
C ALA A 134 10.86 -7.51 11.22
N GLY A 135 9.89 -7.91 12.04
CA GLY A 135 9.36 -7.11 13.15
C GLY A 135 8.52 -5.90 12.73
N ILE A 136 8.34 -5.67 11.42
CA ILE A 136 7.61 -4.51 10.88
C ILE A 136 6.12 -4.64 11.19
N ILE A 137 5.53 -5.81 11.03
CA ILE A 137 4.12 -6.06 11.37
C ILE A 137 4.01 -7.18 12.41
N ALA A 138 2.87 -7.24 13.10
CA ALA A 138 2.48 -8.42 13.86
C ALA A 138 1.27 -9.08 13.18
N VAL A 139 1.22 -10.42 13.21
CA VAL A 139 0.08 -11.19 12.70
C VAL A 139 -0.65 -11.78 13.89
N ARG A 140 -1.96 -11.55 13.97
CA ARG A 140 -2.82 -12.04 15.05
C ARG A 140 -3.96 -12.88 14.55
N GLN A 141 -4.26 -13.95 15.27
CA GLN A 141 -5.46 -14.76 15.10
C GLN A 141 -6.10 -14.99 16.46
N HIS A 142 -7.41 -14.72 16.57
CA HIS A 142 -8.14 -14.78 17.84
C HIS A 142 -7.48 -13.98 18.99
N GLY A 143 -6.81 -12.87 18.65
CA GLY A 143 -6.15 -11.99 19.61
C GLY A 143 -4.73 -12.42 20.03
N ALA A 144 -4.27 -13.60 19.63
CA ALA A 144 -2.90 -14.07 19.88
C ALA A 144 -2.01 -13.84 18.66
N ASP A 145 -0.73 -13.54 18.90
CA ASP A 145 0.26 -13.48 17.82
C ASP A 145 0.48 -14.90 17.25
N VAL A 146 0.52 -15.01 15.92
CA VAL A 146 0.66 -16.28 15.20
C VAL A 146 1.62 -16.16 14.03
N ASP A 147 2.20 -17.27 13.60
CA ASP A 147 2.89 -17.36 12.32
C ASP A 147 1.86 -17.50 11.18
N VAL A 148 1.80 -16.51 10.29
CA VAL A 148 0.86 -16.50 9.16
C VAL A 148 1.13 -17.61 8.13
N ALA A 149 2.36 -18.13 8.07
CA ALA A 149 2.72 -19.22 7.18
C ALA A 149 2.01 -20.54 7.56
N THR A 150 1.69 -20.71 8.84
CA THR A 150 1.02 -21.91 9.37
C THR A 150 -0.42 -21.66 9.82
N ALA A 151 -0.80 -20.40 10.05
CA ALA A 151 -2.14 -20.01 10.49
C ALA A 151 -3.23 -20.29 9.43
N ALA A 152 -4.14 -21.21 9.75
CA ALA A 152 -5.31 -21.51 8.94
C ALA A 152 -6.43 -20.49 9.17
N GLY A 153 -7.07 -20.01 8.10
CA GLY A 153 -8.22 -19.12 8.19
C GLY A 153 -7.88 -17.64 8.44
N PRO A 154 -8.86 -16.81 8.82
CA PRO A 154 -8.70 -15.35 8.90
C PRO A 154 -7.65 -14.91 9.92
N VAL A 155 -6.76 -14.02 9.49
CA VAL A 155 -5.75 -13.36 10.33
C VAL A 155 -5.87 -11.84 10.24
N ARG A 156 -5.34 -11.14 11.23
CA ARG A 156 -5.26 -9.68 11.30
C ARG A 156 -3.80 -9.25 11.31
N LEU A 157 -3.48 -8.21 10.57
CA LEU A 157 -2.16 -7.58 10.57
C LEU A 157 -2.22 -6.32 11.42
N ALA A 158 -1.27 -6.15 12.32
CA ALA A 158 -1.11 -4.99 13.19
C ALA A 158 0.30 -4.40 13.00
N ARG A 159 0.54 -3.20 13.55
CA ARG A 159 1.89 -2.63 13.65
C ARG A 159 2.75 -3.54 14.54
N GLY A 160 3.96 -3.87 14.07
CA GLY A 160 4.89 -4.74 14.77
C GLY A 160 5.75 -3.98 15.79
N PRO A 161 6.61 -4.70 16.53
CA PRO A 161 7.52 -4.10 17.52
C PRO A 161 8.50 -3.08 16.90
N ASP A 162 8.92 -3.30 15.65
CA ASP A 162 9.90 -2.46 14.95
C ASP A 162 9.20 -1.47 14.00
N TRP A 163 7.95 -1.10 14.29
CA TRP A 163 7.20 -0.16 13.47
C TRP A 163 7.83 1.24 13.48
N SER A 164 8.49 1.60 12.38
CA SER A 164 8.89 2.98 12.10
C SER A 164 7.69 3.74 11.52
N GLY A 165 7.30 4.83 12.19
CA GLY A 165 6.17 5.71 11.86
C GLY A 165 6.00 6.09 10.39
#